data_AF-A0A7X2FU03-F1
#
_entry.id   AF-A0A7X2FU03-F1
#
_cell.length_a   1.000
_cell.length_b   1.000
_cell.length_c   1.000
_cell.angle_alpha   90.00
_cell.angle_beta   90.00
_cell.angle_gamma   90.00
#
_symmetry.space_group_name_H-M   'P 1'
#
loop_
_entity.id
_entity.type
_entity.pdbx_description
1 polymer ?
#
loop_
_entity_poly.entity_id
_entity_poly.type
_entity_poly.pdbx_seq_one_letter_code
_entity_poly.pdbx_strand_id
1 'polypeptide(L)'
;MYYLRLCAAVTCLALTLPGVAAATGAASALMMIQTRAPDTPGGQGLLATVYGEARNVERHARYAASKTDDLDWMRTQARHVIHAIEPEPAFNGRGLGYGLKKGLAGLSLAVGRAAGAEDATEGVKMHAAHVAAAASDSMTRADTIRALADSIIRAPDPHVAAPLVLKMRDLSLQLMTGVDLDRDGKIAWTGGEGGIDQIAAHVQLMADALSQ
;
A
#
# COMPACT_ATOMS: atom_id res chain seq x y z
N MET A 1 47.82 -18.45 59.82
CA MET A 1 47.68 -17.51 58.68
C MET A 1 46.20 -17.46 58.31
N TYR A 2 45.57 -16.32 58.59
CA TYR A 2 44.14 -16.04 58.37
C TYR A 2 43.90 -15.74 56.89
N TYR A 3 42.87 -16.33 56.28
CA TYR A 3 42.23 -15.77 55.08
C TYR A 3 40.70 -15.91 55.19
N LEU A 4 40.08 -14.77 55.51
CA LEU A 4 38.65 -14.51 55.47
C LEU A 4 38.25 -14.27 54.01
N ARG A 5 37.38 -15.10 53.43
CA ARG A 5 36.79 -14.85 52.11
C ARG A 5 35.41 -14.22 52.28
N LEU A 6 35.31 -12.92 52.02
CA LEU A 6 34.03 -12.21 51.84
C LEU A 6 33.47 -12.57 50.45
N CYS A 7 32.31 -13.23 50.40
CA CYS A 7 31.48 -13.29 49.20
C CYS A 7 30.50 -12.10 49.25
N ALA A 8 30.71 -11.09 48.42
CA ALA A 8 29.74 -10.02 48.20
C ALA A 8 28.67 -10.52 47.21
N ALA A 9 27.43 -10.69 47.68
CA ALA A 9 26.29 -10.94 46.83
C ALA A 9 25.84 -9.60 46.20
N VAL A 10 26.05 -9.46 44.89
CA VAL A 10 25.49 -8.34 44.11
C VAL A 10 24.08 -8.73 43.69
N THR A 11 23.08 -8.17 44.37
CA THR A 11 21.67 -8.30 43.97
C THR A 11 21.39 -7.29 42.85
N CYS A 12 21.30 -7.76 41.61
CA CYS A 12 20.81 -6.96 40.49
C CYS A 12 19.30 -6.72 40.66
N LEU A 13 18.93 -5.49 40.99
CA LEU A 13 17.53 -5.04 41.00
C LEU A 13 17.11 -4.79 39.55
N ALA A 14 16.32 -5.72 38.97
CA ALA A 14 15.75 -5.55 37.64
C ALA A 14 14.63 -4.49 37.68
N LEU A 15 14.92 -3.28 37.22
CA LEU A 15 13.92 -2.26 36.90
C LEU A 15 13.13 -2.73 35.68
N THR A 16 11.90 -3.21 35.89
CA THR A 16 10.94 -3.43 34.83
C THR A 16 10.32 -2.08 34.46
N LEU A 17 10.73 -1.52 33.32
CA LEU A 17 9.99 -0.40 32.74
C LEU A 17 8.63 -0.95 32.26
N PRO A 18 7.50 -0.30 32.58
CA PRO A 18 6.23 -0.66 31.99
C PRO A 18 6.35 -0.47 30.47
N GLY A 19 6.31 -1.58 29.73
CA GLY A 19 6.17 -1.55 28.30
C GLY A 19 4.88 -0.81 27.97
N VAL A 20 4.96 0.21 27.11
CA VAL A 20 3.78 0.83 26.53
C VAL A 20 3.06 -0.28 25.77
N ALA A 21 1.98 -0.82 26.33
CA ALA A 21 1.11 -1.71 25.61
C ALA A 21 0.70 -0.97 24.33
N ALA A 22 1.08 -1.51 23.17
CA ALA A 22 0.52 -1.02 21.92
C ALA A 22 -0.99 -1.08 22.09
N ALA A 23 -1.69 0.05 21.88
CA ALA A 23 -3.14 0.06 21.99
C ALA A 23 -3.69 -1.09 21.13
N THR A 24 -4.29 -2.09 21.76
CA THR A 24 -4.87 -3.26 21.10
C THR A 24 -6.35 -2.96 20.91
N GLY A 25 -6.83 -2.87 19.67
CA GLY A 25 -8.23 -2.58 19.39
C GLY A 25 -8.48 -2.12 17.96
N ALA A 26 -9.74 -2.08 17.56
CA ALA A 26 -10.14 -1.60 16.24
C ALA A 26 -9.72 -0.13 16.01
N ALA A 27 -9.81 0.71 17.04
CA ALA A 27 -9.46 2.13 16.97
C ALA A 27 -7.99 2.37 16.65
N SER A 28 -7.07 1.61 17.28
CA SER A 28 -5.64 1.76 17.03
C SER A 28 -5.25 1.27 15.64
N ALA A 29 -5.91 0.22 15.15
CA ALA A 29 -5.75 -0.28 13.80
C ALA A 29 -6.22 0.75 12.75
N LEU A 30 -7.37 1.38 12.97
CA LEU A 30 -7.86 2.47 12.12
C LEU A 30 -6.94 3.71 12.16
N MET A 31 -6.40 4.06 13.33
CA MET A 31 -5.37 5.11 13.43
C MET A 31 -4.14 4.79 12.56
N MET A 32 -3.71 3.52 12.50
CA MET A 32 -2.62 3.11 11.61
C MET A 32 -2.95 3.30 10.13
N ILE A 33 -4.19 3.00 9.76
CA ILE A 33 -4.66 3.14 8.38
C ILE A 33 -4.75 4.62 7.98
N GLN A 34 -5.38 5.45 8.82
CA GLN A 34 -5.78 6.81 8.45
C GLN A 34 -4.73 7.87 8.80
N THR A 35 -4.03 7.72 9.93
CA THR A 35 -3.28 8.84 10.53
C THR A 35 -1.78 8.64 10.48
N ARG A 36 -1.26 7.54 11.05
CA ARG A 36 0.18 7.31 11.19
C ARG A 36 0.51 5.83 11.23
N ALA A 37 1.48 5.39 10.44
CA ALA A 37 1.98 4.03 10.49
C ALA A 37 3.51 3.99 10.58
N PRO A 38 4.08 3.01 11.30
CA PRO A 38 5.53 2.81 11.34
C PRO A 38 6.12 2.68 9.94
N ASP A 39 7.35 3.17 9.79
CA ASP A 39 8.19 3.04 8.59
C ASP A 39 7.62 3.69 7.31
N THR A 40 6.46 4.34 7.37
CA THR A 40 5.90 5.08 6.25
C THR A 40 6.62 6.42 6.05
N PRO A 41 6.67 6.94 4.82
CA PRO A 41 7.28 8.22 4.50
C PRO A 41 6.65 9.36 5.31
N GLY A 42 7.47 10.07 6.09
CA GLY A 42 6.98 11.15 6.96
C GLY A 42 6.03 10.71 8.08
N GLY A 43 5.95 9.41 8.39
CA GLY A 43 5.06 8.88 9.42
C GLY A 43 3.57 8.95 9.08
N GLN A 44 3.24 9.00 7.80
CA GLN A 44 1.86 9.07 7.30
C GLN A 44 1.04 7.81 7.61
N GLY A 45 -0.29 7.91 7.50
CA GLY A 45 -1.16 6.74 7.49
C GLY A 45 -0.89 5.85 6.28
N LEU A 46 -1.23 4.55 6.39
CA LEU A 46 -1.09 3.61 5.27
C LEU A 46 -1.93 4.01 4.06
N LEU A 47 -3.14 4.53 4.26
CA LEU A 47 -4.02 4.96 3.16
C LEU A 47 -3.42 6.13 2.38
N ALA A 48 -2.89 7.14 3.08
CA ALA A 48 -2.20 8.27 2.45
C ALA A 48 -0.95 7.82 1.68
N THR A 49 -0.19 6.87 2.24
CA THR A 49 1.00 6.28 1.60
C THR A 49 0.62 5.52 0.32
N VAL A 50 -0.41 4.67 0.37
CA VAL A 50 -0.95 3.93 -0.79
C VAL A 50 -1.40 4.89 -1.90
N TYR A 51 -2.15 5.93 -1.56
CA TYR A 51 -2.54 6.98 -2.52
C TYR A 51 -1.34 7.70 -3.12
N GLY A 52 -0.34 8.03 -2.30
CA GLY A 52 0.86 8.71 -2.75
C GLY A 52 1.62 7.89 -3.79
N GLU A 53 1.83 6.60 -3.54
CA GLU A 53 2.52 5.72 -4.48
C GLU A 53 1.69 5.45 -5.74
N ALA A 54 0.39 5.21 -5.62
CA ALA A 54 -0.48 5.00 -6.78
C ALA A 54 -0.59 6.25 -7.68
N ARG A 55 -0.56 7.45 -7.10
CA ARG A 55 -0.46 8.70 -7.87
C ARG A 55 0.88 8.82 -8.60
N ASN A 56 1.98 8.30 -8.04
CA ASN A 56 3.25 8.24 -8.76
C ASN A 56 3.20 7.24 -9.92
N VAL A 57 2.57 6.07 -9.72
CA VAL A 57 2.30 5.10 -10.79
C VAL A 57 1.53 5.75 -11.94
N GLU A 58 0.39 6.39 -11.66
CA GLU A 58 -0.45 7.06 -12.66
C GLU A 58 0.30 8.20 -13.38
N ARG A 59 0.99 9.04 -12.62
CA ARG A 59 1.75 10.17 -13.17
C ARG A 59 2.80 9.70 -14.17
N HIS A 60 3.60 8.70 -13.78
CA HIS A 60 4.67 8.21 -14.62
C HIS A 60 4.14 7.40 -15.82
N ALA A 61 3.04 6.67 -15.66
CA ALA A 61 2.39 6.03 -16.80
C ALA A 61 1.84 7.04 -17.82
N ARG A 62 1.27 8.16 -17.36
CA ARG A 62 0.87 9.27 -18.24
C ARG A 62 2.04 9.98 -18.91
N TYR A 63 3.14 10.20 -18.18
CA TYR A 63 4.34 10.74 -18.79
C TYR A 63 4.87 9.81 -19.87
N ALA A 64 4.95 8.50 -19.63
CA ALA A 64 5.33 7.53 -20.66
C ALA A 64 4.44 7.68 -21.91
N ALA A 65 3.13 7.77 -21.72
CA ALA A 65 2.16 7.92 -22.80
C ALA A 65 2.18 9.27 -23.54
N SER A 66 2.89 10.27 -23.02
CA SER A 66 2.97 11.60 -23.66
C SER A 66 3.95 11.67 -24.83
N LYS A 67 4.84 10.68 -24.98
CA LYS A 67 5.83 10.58 -26.06
C LYS A 67 6.00 9.14 -26.51
N THR A 68 5.01 8.62 -27.22
CA THR A 68 4.97 7.20 -27.64
C THR A 68 5.95 6.87 -28.78
N ASP A 69 6.62 7.87 -29.34
CA ASP A 69 7.68 7.78 -30.34
C ASP A 69 9.10 7.80 -29.73
N ASP A 70 9.22 8.08 -28.42
CA ASP A 70 10.48 8.17 -27.69
C ASP A 70 10.66 6.97 -26.74
N LEU A 71 11.40 5.95 -27.20
CA LEU A 71 11.61 4.72 -26.42
C LEU A 71 12.36 4.96 -25.11
N ASP A 72 13.39 5.81 -25.11
CA ASP A 72 14.19 6.04 -23.91
C ASP A 72 13.38 6.81 -22.86
N TRP A 73 12.51 7.72 -23.28
CA TRP A 73 11.52 8.33 -22.41
C TRP A 73 10.55 7.30 -21.83
N MET A 74 9.94 6.46 -22.66
CA MET A 74 9.02 5.40 -22.20
C MET A 74 9.69 4.48 -21.16
N ARG A 75 10.94 4.05 -21.41
CA ARG A 75 11.72 3.22 -20.50
C ARG A 75 12.03 3.93 -19.18
N THR A 76 12.39 5.22 -19.24
CA THR A 76 12.67 6.02 -18.04
C THR A 76 11.44 6.12 -17.15
N GLN A 77 10.28 6.42 -17.73
CA GLN A 77 9.04 6.52 -16.98
C GLN A 77 8.58 5.14 -16.45
N ALA A 78 8.76 4.07 -17.22
CA ALA A 78 8.47 2.70 -16.76
C ALA A 78 9.31 2.30 -15.53
N ARG A 79 10.59 2.72 -15.45
CA ARG A 79 11.41 2.50 -14.25
C ARG A 79 10.88 3.23 -13.02
N HIS A 80 10.34 4.44 -13.20
CA HIS A 80 9.68 5.16 -12.10
C HIS A 80 8.39 4.47 -11.66
N VAL A 81 7.61 3.91 -12.59
CA VAL A 81 6.44 3.08 -12.27
C VAL A 81 6.84 1.87 -11.42
N ILE A 82 7.88 1.13 -11.81
CA ILE A 82 8.38 -0.01 -11.03
C ILE A 82 8.78 0.45 -9.62
N HIS A 83 9.56 1.54 -9.52
CA HIS A 83 9.98 2.06 -8.22
C HIS A 83 8.81 2.47 -7.32
N ALA A 84 7.74 3.06 -7.86
CA ALA A 84 6.56 3.41 -7.07
C ALA A 84 5.76 2.17 -6.62
N ILE A 85 5.78 1.08 -7.40
CA ILE A 85 5.07 -0.17 -7.05
C ILE A 85 5.86 -0.99 -6.03
N GLU A 86 7.15 -1.18 -6.30
CA GLU A 86 8.05 -2.08 -5.59
C GLU A 86 9.48 -1.53 -5.72
N PRO A 87 9.89 -0.59 -4.84
CA PRO A 87 11.21 -0.02 -4.85
C PRO A 87 12.28 -1.11 -4.70
N GLU A 88 13.22 -1.17 -5.64
CA GLU A 88 14.38 -2.04 -5.55
C GLU A 88 15.65 -1.20 -5.33
N PRO A 89 16.63 -1.66 -4.53
CA PRO A 89 17.88 -0.92 -4.32
C PRO A 89 18.64 -0.59 -5.61
N ALA A 90 18.48 -1.42 -6.65
CA ALA A 90 19.11 -1.23 -7.95
C ALA A 90 18.45 -0.13 -8.81
N PHE A 91 17.25 0.35 -8.44
CA PHE A 91 16.50 1.35 -9.18
C PHE A 91 16.27 2.61 -8.35
N ASN A 92 17.06 3.65 -8.63
CA ASN A 92 16.72 5.00 -8.20
C ASN A 92 15.50 5.49 -9.00
N GLY A 93 14.38 5.69 -8.33
CA GLY A 93 13.14 6.19 -8.95
C GLY A 93 12.52 7.34 -8.18
N ARG A 94 11.53 7.99 -8.80
CA ARG A 94 10.70 9.01 -8.15
C ARG A 94 9.49 8.31 -7.53
N GLY A 95 9.04 8.81 -6.38
CA GLY A 95 8.00 8.18 -5.56
C GLY A 95 8.17 8.57 -4.09
N LEU A 96 7.36 7.99 -3.21
CA LEU A 96 7.65 8.09 -1.78
C LEU A 96 8.73 7.10 -1.33
N GLY A 97 9.05 6.12 -2.17
CA GLY A 97 10.08 5.11 -1.93
C GLY A 97 9.65 4.02 -0.95
N TYR A 98 8.35 3.93 -0.64
CA TYR A 98 7.78 2.92 0.26
C TYR A 98 7.31 1.69 -0.52
N GLY A 99 6.76 1.91 -1.71
CA GLY A 99 6.19 0.88 -2.57
C GLY A 99 4.71 0.65 -2.33
N LEU A 100 3.92 0.75 -3.40
CA LEU A 100 2.48 0.53 -3.39
C LEU A 100 2.11 -0.86 -2.85
N LYS A 101 2.81 -1.91 -3.27
CA LYS A 101 2.52 -3.28 -2.82
C LYS A 101 2.76 -3.45 -1.32
N LYS A 102 3.85 -2.87 -0.81
CA LYS A 102 4.13 -2.82 0.64
C LYS A 102 3.03 -2.06 1.38
N GLY A 103 2.60 -0.91 0.85
CA GLY A 103 1.48 -0.12 1.37
C GLY A 103 0.19 -0.91 1.47
N LEU A 104 -0.23 -1.55 0.37
CA LEU A 104 -1.44 -2.36 0.31
C LEU A 104 -1.37 -3.55 1.26
N ALA A 105 -0.23 -4.24 1.36
CA ALA A 105 -0.05 -5.33 2.31
C ALA A 105 -0.17 -4.87 3.77
N GLY A 106 0.49 -3.76 4.11
CA GLY A 106 0.40 -3.15 5.44
C GLY A 106 -1.03 -2.70 5.78
N LEU A 107 -1.73 -2.10 4.81
CA LEU A 107 -3.13 -1.70 4.93
C LEU A 107 -4.03 -2.91 5.18
N SER A 108 -3.91 -3.98 4.39
CA SER A 108 -4.68 -5.21 4.57
C SER A 108 -4.44 -5.86 5.93
N LEU A 109 -3.20 -5.88 6.42
CA LEU A 109 -2.88 -6.36 7.76
C LEU A 109 -3.54 -5.50 8.85
N ALA A 110 -3.51 -4.17 8.70
CA ALA A 110 -4.15 -3.27 9.64
C ALA A 110 -5.69 -3.42 9.64
N VAL A 111 -6.30 -3.61 8.47
CA VAL A 111 -7.74 -3.88 8.32
C VAL A 111 -8.12 -5.20 8.98
N GLY A 112 -7.32 -6.25 8.78
CA GLY A 112 -7.52 -7.54 9.44
C GLY A 112 -7.43 -7.43 10.97
N ARG A 113 -6.49 -6.64 11.49
CA ARG A 113 -6.42 -6.33 12.94
C ARG A 113 -7.65 -5.59 13.43
N ALA A 114 -8.17 -4.63 12.66
CA ALA A 114 -9.37 -3.89 13.04
C ALA A 114 -10.60 -4.81 13.11
N ALA A 115 -10.79 -5.68 12.11
CA ALA A 115 -11.91 -6.61 12.06
C ALA A 115 -11.84 -7.73 13.12
N GLY A 116 -10.62 -8.16 13.47
CA GLY A 116 -10.37 -9.22 14.45
C GLY A 116 -10.28 -8.73 15.90
N ALA A 117 -10.42 -7.42 16.15
CA ALA A 117 -10.36 -6.87 17.49
C ALA A 117 -11.60 -7.24 18.32
N GLU A 118 -11.44 -7.38 19.64
CA GLU A 118 -12.56 -7.71 20.54
C GLU A 118 -13.65 -6.62 20.53
N ASP A 119 -13.25 -5.36 20.30
CA ASP A 119 -14.12 -4.19 20.20
C ASP A 119 -14.64 -3.93 18.77
N ALA A 120 -14.39 -4.83 17.81
CA ALA A 120 -14.84 -4.67 16.44
C ALA A 120 -16.36 -4.82 16.31
N THR A 121 -17.03 -3.75 15.88
CA THR A 121 -18.47 -3.79 15.56
C THR A 121 -18.73 -4.60 14.29
N GLU A 122 -19.98 -5.04 14.08
CA GLU A 122 -20.35 -5.74 12.84
C GLU A 122 -20.14 -4.87 11.58
N GLY A 123 -20.33 -3.55 11.70
CA GLY A 123 -20.03 -2.62 10.61
C GLY A 123 -18.53 -2.55 10.29
N VAL A 124 -17.65 -2.57 11.30
CA VAL A 124 -16.20 -2.66 11.09
C VAL A 124 -15.85 -3.95 10.34
N LYS A 125 -16.40 -5.10 10.75
CA LYS A 125 -16.13 -6.40 10.11
C LYS A 125 -16.62 -6.44 8.67
N MET A 126 -17.84 -5.96 8.42
CA MET A 126 -18.43 -5.91 7.07
C MET A 126 -17.58 -5.07 6.12
N HIS A 127 -17.28 -3.82 6.49
CA HIS A 127 -16.50 -2.95 5.62
C HIS A 127 -15.03 -3.35 5.52
N ALA A 128 -14.46 -4.00 6.53
CA ALA A 128 -13.13 -4.60 6.43
C ALA A 128 -13.05 -5.66 5.34
N ALA A 129 -14.07 -6.53 5.20
CA ALA A 129 -14.13 -7.49 4.11
C ALA A 129 -14.15 -6.80 2.74
N HIS A 130 -14.80 -5.64 2.65
CA HIS A 130 -14.87 -4.88 1.41
C HIS A 130 -13.53 -4.24 1.05
N VAL A 131 -12.85 -3.67 2.05
CA VAL A 131 -11.49 -3.14 1.88
C VAL A 131 -10.52 -4.24 1.45
N ALA A 132 -10.61 -5.43 2.06
CA ALA A 132 -9.73 -6.55 1.72
C ALA A 132 -9.90 -7.00 0.25
N ALA A 133 -11.15 -7.07 -0.24
CA ALA A 133 -11.43 -7.37 -1.64
C ALA A 133 -10.83 -6.32 -2.59
N ALA A 134 -11.09 -5.04 -2.35
CA ALA A 134 -10.57 -3.95 -3.19
C ALA A 134 -9.03 -3.84 -3.14
N ALA A 135 -8.41 -4.14 -1.99
CA ALA A 135 -6.96 -4.21 -1.85
C ALA A 135 -6.36 -5.38 -2.64
N SER A 136 -7.04 -6.54 -2.69
CA SER A 136 -6.64 -7.68 -3.52
C SER A 136 -6.72 -7.36 -5.02
N ASP A 137 -7.80 -6.72 -5.45
CA ASP A 137 -7.95 -6.26 -6.85
C ASP A 137 -6.87 -5.24 -7.22
N SER A 138 -6.58 -4.30 -6.32
CA SER A 138 -5.52 -3.30 -6.48
C SER A 138 -4.13 -3.93 -6.55
N MET A 139 -3.85 -4.95 -5.73
CA MET A 139 -2.58 -5.71 -5.77
C MET A 139 -2.39 -6.40 -7.12
N THR A 140 -3.43 -7.10 -7.59
CA THR A 140 -3.43 -7.80 -8.89
C THR A 140 -3.19 -6.82 -10.05
N ARG A 141 -3.82 -5.65 -9.99
CA ARG A 141 -3.63 -4.60 -11.00
C ARG A 141 -2.23 -4.01 -10.93
N ALA A 142 -1.68 -3.80 -9.73
CA ALA A 142 -0.30 -3.34 -9.54
C ALA A 142 0.71 -4.34 -10.14
N ASP A 143 0.52 -5.65 -9.94
CA ASP A 143 1.37 -6.67 -10.56
C ASP A 143 1.30 -6.63 -12.10
N THR A 144 0.11 -6.43 -12.66
CA THR A 144 -0.08 -6.27 -14.12
C THR A 144 0.63 -5.03 -14.65
N ILE A 145 0.50 -3.89 -13.96
CA ILE A 145 1.17 -2.63 -14.32
C ILE A 145 2.70 -2.80 -14.27
N ARG A 146 3.22 -3.46 -13.22
CA ARG A 146 4.66 -3.75 -13.08
C ARG A 146 5.15 -4.62 -14.24
N ALA A 147 4.41 -5.68 -14.60
CA ALA A 147 4.76 -6.55 -15.72
C ALA A 147 4.79 -5.80 -17.07
N LEU A 148 3.85 -4.87 -17.29
CA LEU A 148 3.85 -4.00 -18.46
C LEU A 148 5.07 -3.06 -18.46
N ALA A 149 5.37 -2.41 -17.34
CA ALA A 149 6.55 -1.55 -17.20
C ALA A 149 7.85 -2.31 -17.52
N ASP A 150 7.98 -3.53 -17.01
CA ASP A 150 9.10 -4.44 -17.31
C ASP A 150 9.18 -4.77 -18.81
N SER A 151 8.04 -4.97 -19.46
CA SER A 151 7.98 -5.26 -20.90
C SER A 151 8.32 -4.04 -21.75
N ILE A 152 7.93 -2.84 -21.32
CA ILE A 152 8.32 -1.55 -21.94
C ILE A 152 9.83 -1.35 -21.84
N ILE A 153 10.44 -1.67 -20.69
CA ILE A 153 11.89 -1.58 -20.51
C ILE A 153 12.64 -2.44 -21.54
N ARG A 154 12.13 -3.64 -21.82
CA ARG A 154 12.72 -4.62 -22.74
C ARG A 154 12.30 -4.47 -24.20
N ALA A 155 11.35 -3.59 -24.51
CA ALA A 155 10.85 -3.42 -25.87
C ALA A 155 11.99 -3.01 -26.83
N PRO A 156 12.06 -3.56 -28.05
CA PRO A 156 13.15 -3.30 -28.98
C PRO A 156 13.06 -1.92 -29.66
N ASP A 157 11.85 -1.38 -29.80
CA ASP A 157 11.58 -0.13 -30.51
C ASP A 157 10.31 0.58 -29.96
N PRO A 158 10.08 1.86 -30.31
CA PRO A 158 8.91 2.60 -29.86
C PRO A 158 7.56 1.99 -30.30
N HIS A 159 7.48 1.35 -31.47
CA HIS A 159 6.23 0.77 -31.99
C HIS A 159 5.77 -0.42 -31.15
N VAL A 160 6.70 -1.21 -30.62
CA VAL A 160 6.39 -2.29 -29.67
C VAL A 160 6.04 -1.74 -28.27
N ALA A 161 6.72 -0.69 -27.83
CA ALA A 161 6.52 -0.13 -26.48
C ALA A 161 5.21 0.68 -26.34
N ALA A 162 4.83 1.44 -27.37
CA ALA A 162 3.68 2.35 -27.34
C ALA A 162 2.35 1.70 -26.89
N PRO A 163 1.89 0.56 -27.45
CA PRO A 163 0.65 -0.07 -27.00
C PRO A 163 0.71 -0.56 -25.55
N LEU A 164 1.88 -1.01 -25.08
CA LEU A 164 2.09 -1.41 -23.68
C LEU A 164 1.98 -0.21 -22.74
N VAL A 165 2.56 0.92 -23.13
CA VAL A 165 2.47 2.19 -22.38
C VAL A 165 1.04 2.67 -22.26
N LEU A 166 0.26 2.62 -23.34
CA LEU A 166 -1.15 3.02 -23.30
C LEU A 166 -1.97 2.11 -22.37
N LYS A 167 -1.74 0.79 -22.42
CA LYS A 167 -2.37 -0.15 -21.49
C LYS A 167 -1.96 0.10 -20.05
N MET A 168 -0.68 0.40 -19.80
CA MET A 168 -0.15 0.73 -18.48
C MET A 168 -0.80 1.99 -17.91
N ARG A 169 -0.97 3.03 -18.73
CA ARG A 169 -1.71 4.25 -18.37
C ARG A 169 -3.15 3.93 -17.98
N ASP A 170 -3.88 3.17 -18.78
CA ASP A 170 -5.28 2.88 -18.50
C ASP A 170 -5.44 2.08 -17.20
N LEU A 171 -4.61 1.05 -17.00
CA LEU A 171 -4.61 0.30 -15.75
C LEU A 171 -4.20 1.14 -14.54
N SER A 172 -3.30 2.12 -14.70
CA SER A 172 -2.91 3.01 -13.60
C SER A 172 -4.05 3.95 -13.17
N LEU A 173 -4.92 4.35 -14.10
CA LEU A 173 -6.14 5.09 -13.76
C LEU A 173 -7.12 4.18 -13.01
N GLN A 174 -7.36 2.97 -13.54
CA GLN A 174 -8.24 1.98 -12.90
C GLN A 174 -7.73 1.52 -11.54
N LEU A 175 -6.43 1.59 -11.27
CA LEU A 175 -5.85 1.32 -9.95
C LEU A 175 -6.34 2.34 -8.91
N MET A 176 -6.45 3.59 -9.31
CA MET A 176 -6.96 4.67 -8.46
C MET A 176 -8.48 4.56 -8.31
N THR A 177 -9.20 4.59 -9.43
CA THR A 177 -10.66 4.80 -9.44
C THR A 177 -11.48 3.52 -9.35
N GLY A 178 -10.84 2.37 -9.57
CA GLY A 178 -11.52 1.13 -9.95
C GLY A 178 -12.01 1.17 -11.39
N VAL A 179 -12.77 0.15 -11.78
CA VAL A 179 -13.34 0.00 -13.13
C VAL A 179 -14.65 -0.77 -13.08
N ASP A 180 -15.68 -0.24 -13.74
CA ASP A 180 -16.96 -0.92 -13.96
C ASP A 180 -16.78 -1.96 -15.08
N LEU A 181 -16.61 -3.23 -14.71
CA LEU A 181 -16.34 -4.34 -15.62
C LEU A 181 -17.64 -4.95 -16.16
N ASP A 182 -18.68 -5.02 -15.34
CA ASP A 182 -19.97 -5.59 -15.73
C ASP A 182 -20.92 -4.59 -16.40
N ARG A 183 -20.57 -3.30 -16.38
CA ARG A 183 -21.28 -2.17 -17.00
C ARG A 183 -22.64 -1.91 -16.36
N ASP A 184 -22.77 -2.15 -15.06
CA ASP A 184 -23.98 -1.82 -14.30
C ASP A 184 -24.07 -0.32 -13.91
N GLY A 185 -23.04 0.46 -14.21
CA GLY A 185 -22.93 1.89 -13.92
C GLY A 185 -22.33 2.20 -12.54
N LYS A 186 -21.83 1.19 -11.83
CA LYS A 186 -21.16 1.32 -10.53
C LYS A 186 -19.79 0.66 -10.59
N ILE A 187 -18.95 1.02 -9.62
CA ILE A 187 -17.67 0.36 -9.42
C ILE A 187 -17.77 -0.38 -8.10
N ALA A 188 -17.87 -1.70 -8.19
CA ALA A 188 -17.84 -2.56 -7.03
C ALA A 188 -16.45 -2.58 -6.38
N TRP A 189 -16.42 -3.08 -5.15
CA TRP A 189 -15.26 -3.30 -4.31
C TRP A 189 -14.69 -4.72 -4.50
N THR A 190 -15.31 -5.51 -5.39
CA THR A 190 -15.04 -6.92 -5.66
C THR A 190 -15.14 -7.18 -7.16
N GLY A 191 -14.90 -8.42 -7.59
CA GLY A 191 -15.04 -8.82 -8.99
C GLY A 191 -13.95 -8.27 -9.92
N GLY A 192 -12.86 -7.74 -9.37
CA GLY A 192 -11.81 -7.09 -10.16
C GLY A 192 -12.07 -5.60 -10.43
N GLU A 193 -13.16 -5.05 -9.88
CA GLU A 193 -13.56 -3.66 -10.09
C GLU A 193 -12.91 -2.70 -9.09
N GLY A 194 -12.54 -3.20 -7.91
CA GLY A 194 -12.05 -2.37 -6.81
C GLY A 194 -10.77 -1.61 -7.14
N GLY A 195 -10.74 -0.33 -6.79
CA GLY A 195 -9.55 0.50 -6.75
C GLY A 195 -9.30 1.11 -5.37
N ILE A 196 -8.32 2.00 -5.30
CA ILE A 196 -7.93 2.68 -4.06
C ILE A 196 -9.04 3.62 -3.55
N ASP A 197 -9.87 4.15 -4.44
CA ASP A 197 -11.04 4.94 -4.06
C ASP A 197 -12.06 4.10 -3.26
N GLN A 198 -12.32 2.85 -3.66
CA GLN A 198 -13.17 1.92 -2.89
C GLN A 198 -12.54 1.55 -1.54
N ILE A 199 -11.22 1.34 -1.49
CA ILE A 199 -10.49 1.13 -0.23
C ILE A 199 -10.74 2.31 0.71
N ALA A 200 -10.56 3.54 0.23
CA ALA A 200 -10.71 4.74 1.04
C ALA A 200 -12.14 4.93 1.55
N ALA A 201 -13.13 4.73 0.68
CA ALA A 201 -14.54 4.82 1.05
C ALA A 201 -14.90 3.83 2.15
N HIS A 202 -14.49 2.57 2.02
CA HIS A 202 -14.81 1.55 3.02
C HIS A 202 -13.99 1.69 4.32
N VAL A 203 -12.76 2.22 4.28
CA VAL A 203 -12.02 2.59 5.49
C VAL A 203 -12.75 3.69 6.28
N GLN A 204 -13.34 4.67 5.59
CA GLN A 204 -14.13 5.71 6.27
C GLN A 204 -15.38 5.10 6.93
N LEU A 205 -16.08 4.21 6.22
CA LEU A 205 -17.24 3.51 6.78
C LEU A 205 -16.89 2.63 7.99
N MET A 206 -15.69 2.01 8.01
CA MET A 206 -15.20 1.32 9.21
C MET A 206 -15.02 2.28 10.39
N ALA A 207 -14.46 3.47 10.17
CA ALA A 207 -14.28 4.47 11.22
C ALA A 207 -15.62 4.98 11.76
N ASP A 208 -16.57 5.26 10.88
CA ASP A 208 -17.91 5.71 11.27
C ASP A 208 -18.64 4.62 12.06
N ALA A 209 -18.50 3.35 11.67
CA ALA A 209 -19.13 2.21 12.34
C ALA A 209 -18.50 1.85 13.71
N LEU A 210 -17.29 2.31 14.00
CA LEU A 210 -16.67 2.16 15.31
C LEU A 210 -17.08 3.29 16.28
N SER A 211 -17.50 4.43 15.74
CA SER A 211 -17.91 5.60 16.53
C SER A 211 -19.38 5.59 16.98
N GLN A 212 -20.14 4.58 16.56
CA GLN A 212 -21.55 4.35 16.89
C GLN A 212 -21.70 3.42 18.08
#